data_AF-A0AAV2SHB9-F1
#
_entry.id   AF-A0AAV2SHB9-F1
#
_cell.length_a   1.000
_cell.length_b   1.000
_cell.length_c   1.000
_cell.angle_alpha   90.00
_cell.angle_beta   90.00
_cell.angle_gamma   90.00
#
_symmetry.space_group_name_H-M   'P 1'
#
loop_
_entity.id
_entity.type
_entity.pdbx_description
1 polymer ?
#
loop_
_entity_poly.entity_id
_entity_poly.type
_entity_poly.pdbx_seq_one_letter_code
_entity_poly.pdbx_strand_id
1 'polypeptide(L)'
;MMCGIAMSEVIIGVWCLLGHDMPDYNPTLHRDLTSRLRHNYGHRDNQEFTLALDHVQQKLSCCGFWDNQDFRLAPPGLPWSCCKDNDTYDSTRHNTIEFCSKED
;
A
#
# COMPACT_ATOMS: atom_id res chain seq x y z
N MET A 1 -16.39 8.59 -29.98
CA MET A 1 -15.65 9.13 -28.81
C MET A 1 -14.78 8.06 -28.12
N MET A 2 -14.27 7.06 -28.86
CA MET A 2 -13.48 5.93 -28.31
C MET A 2 -12.01 5.92 -28.80
N CYS A 3 -11.67 6.61 -29.89
CA CYS A 3 -10.27 6.69 -30.37
C CYS A 3 -9.33 7.43 -29.42
N GLY A 4 -9.80 8.41 -28.65
CA GLY A 4 -8.95 9.18 -27.75
C GLY A 4 -8.35 8.33 -26.63
N ILE A 5 -9.14 7.39 -26.10
CA ILE A 5 -8.73 6.50 -25.00
C ILE A 5 -7.68 5.50 -25.50
N ALA A 6 -7.93 4.86 -26.65
CA ALA A 6 -7.00 3.90 -27.24
C ALA A 6 -5.62 4.52 -27.55
N MET A 7 -5.59 5.76 -28.04
CA MET A 7 -4.33 6.45 -28.30
C MET A 7 -3.57 6.76 -27.00
N SER A 8 -4.27 7.17 -25.93
CA SER A 8 -3.61 7.40 -24.64
C SER A 8 -3.03 6.12 -24.03
N GLU A 9 -3.70 4.98 -24.16
CA GLU A 9 -3.22 3.69 -23.65
C GLU A 9 -1.95 3.24 -24.35
N VAL A 10 -1.88 3.39 -25.68
CA VAL A 10 -0.67 3.04 -26.45
C VAL A 10 0.49 3.96 -26.09
N ILE A 11 0.24 5.26 -25.92
CA ILE A 11 1.29 6.22 -25.54
C ILE A 11 1.83 5.92 -24.14
N ILE A 12 0.95 5.71 -23.16
CA ILE A 12 1.34 5.37 -21.78
C ILE A 12 2.06 4.01 -21.76
N GLY A 13 1.55 3.01 -22.48
CA GLY A 13 2.16 1.69 -22.55
C GLY A 13 3.58 1.71 -23.12
N VAL A 14 3.80 2.43 -24.22
CA VAL A 14 5.15 2.60 -24.81
C VAL A 14 6.05 3.40 -23.87
N TRP A 15 5.54 4.45 -23.22
CA TRP A 15 6.30 5.24 -22.24
C TRP A 15 6.79 4.38 -21.07
N CYS A 16 5.90 3.55 -20.49
CA CYS A 16 6.24 2.61 -19.43
C CYS A 16 7.24 1.53 -19.88
N LEU A 17 7.08 0.97 -21.09
CA LEU A 17 7.98 -0.05 -21.64
C LEU A 17 9.40 0.48 -21.89
N LEU A 18 9.53 1.77 -22.20
CA LEU A 18 10.83 2.42 -22.40
C LEU A 18 11.52 2.80 -21.08
N GLY A 19 10.93 2.46 -19.93
CA GLY A 19 11.54 2.66 -18.61
C GLY A 19 11.63 4.13 -18.17
N HIS A 20 10.94 5.04 -18.87
CA HIS A 20 10.80 6.41 -18.40
C HIS A 20 9.75 6.43 -17.28
N ASP A 21 10.20 6.70 -16.05
CA ASP A 21 9.35 6.92 -14.87
C ASP A 21 8.62 5.68 -14.32
N MET A 22 9.21 4.49 -14.38
CA MET A 22 8.91 3.52 -13.32
C MET A 22 9.56 4.08 -12.04
N PRO A 23 8.80 4.37 -10.96
CA PRO A 23 9.43 4.76 -9.72
C PRO A 23 10.22 3.55 -9.21
N ASP A 24 11.52 3.50 -9.53
CA ASP A 24 12.47 2.67 -8.81
C ASP A 24 12.25 2.91 -7.32
N TYR A 25 12.29 1.83 -6.54
CA TYR A 25 12.21 1.89 -5.09
C TYR A 25 13.16 2.97 -4.56
N ASN A 26 12.59 4.10 -4.15
CA ASN A 26 13.32 5.27 -3.69
C ASN A 26 13.08 5.44 -2.19
N PRO A 27 14.14 5.53 -1.36
CA PRO A 27 13.99 5.75 0.09
C PRO A 27 13.25 7.04 0.44
N THR A 28 13.19 8.01 -0.47
CA THR A 28 12.39 9.24 -0.34
C THR A 28 10.89 8.96 -0.48
N LEU A 29 10.51 8.10 -1.43
CA LEU A 29 9.13 7.68 -1.64
C LEU A 29 8.60 6.88 -0.44
N HIS A 30 9.46 6.06 0.17
CA HIS A 30 9.15 5.35 1.41
C HIS A 30 8.73 6.31 2.53
N ARG A 31 9.54 7.35 2.79
CA ARG A 31 9.22 8.33 3.85
C ARG A 31 7.89 9.04 3.60
N ASP A 32 7.59 9.38 2.35
CA ASP A 32 6.34 10.05 1.99
C ASP A 32 5.13 9.11 2.20
N LEU A 33 5.21 7.87 1.72
CA LEU A 33 4.14 6.87 1.85
C LEU A 33 3.85 6.51 3.31
N THR A 34 4.88 6.19 4.10
CA THR A 34 4.71 5.88 5.52
C THR A 34 4.20 7.08 6.30
N SER A 35 4.61 8.30 5.93
CA SER A 35 4.05 9.54 6.51
C SER A 35 2.56 9.68 6.21
N ARG A 36 2.14 9.47 4.95
CA ARG A 36 0.73 9.54 4.55
C ARG A 36 -0.11 8.48 5.24
N LEU A 37 0.39 7.26 5.34
CA LEU A 37 -0.27 6.20 6.10
C LEU A 37 -0.48 6.63 7.55
N ARG A 38 0.59 7.06 8.22
CA ARG A 38 0.54 7.48 9.61
C ARG A 38 -0.47 8.62 9.86
N HIS A 39 -0.54 9.58 8.95
CA HIS A 39 -1.39 10.75 9.11
C HIS A 39 -2.85 10.51 8.71
N ASN A 40 -3.11 9.62 7.76
CA ASN A 40 -4.45 9.47 7.19
C ASN A 40 -5.17 8.18 7.62
N TYR A 41 -4.42 7.13 7.98
CA TYR A 41 -5.02 5.86 8.37
C TYR A 41 -5.78 5.99 9.70
N GLY A 42 -7.04 5.53 9.70
CA GLY A 42 -7.95 5.57 10.84
C GLY A 42 -8.33 6.97 11.34
N HIS A 43 -8.02 8.03 10.60
CA HIS A 43 -8.58 9.36 10.83
C HIS A 43 -10.02 9.44 10.31
N ARG A 44 -10.89 10.07 11.11
CA ARG A 44 -12.34 10.19 10.80
C ARG A 44 -12.61 10.89 9.46
N ASP A 45 -11.80 11.87 9.11
CA ASP A 45 -11.91 12.58 7.83
C ASP A 45 -11.45 11.75 6.62
N ASN A 46 -10.73 10.65 6.84
CA ASN A 46 -10.09 9.83 5.81
C ASN A 46 -10.53 8.36 5.86
N GLN A 47 -11.82 8.12 6.14
CA GLN A 47 -12.38 6.77 6.18
C GLN A 47 -12.27 6.06 4.82
N GLU A 48 -12.44 6.78 3.71
CA GLU A 48 -12.28 6.24 2.34
C GLU A 48 -10.86 5.71 2.11
N PHE A 49 -9.84 6.42 2.58
CA PHE A 49 -8.46 5.98 2.49
C PHE A 49 -8.22 4.69 3.28
N THR A 50 -8.80 4.61 4.49
CA THR A 50 -8.71 3.43 5.35
C THR A 50 -9.35 2.20 4.69
N LEU A 51 -10.56 2.36 4.14
CA LEU A 51 -11.28 1.28 3.44
C LEU A 51 -10.56 0.82 2.17
N ALA A 52 -10.06 1.76 1.37
CA ALA A 52 -9.32 1.43 0.15
C ALA A 52 -8.02 0.68 0.47
N LEU A 53 -7.29 1.13 1.50
CA LEU A 53 -6.07 0.47 1.92
C LEU A 53 -6.33 -0.95 2.46
N ASP A 54 -7.32 -1.11 3.35
CA ASP A 54 -7.71 -2.43 3.87
C ASP A 54 -8.11 -3.39 2.73
N HIS A 55 -8.84 -2.89 1.73
CA HIS A 55 -9.26 -3.70 0.57
C HIS A 55 -8.06 -4.15 -0.27
N VAL A 56 -7.12 -3.25 -0.56
CA VAL A 56 -5.90 -3.57 -1.32
C VAL A 56 -5.06 -4.60 -0.56
N GLN A 57 -4.87 -4.40 0.74
CA GLN A 57 -4.11 -5.30 1.62
C GLN A 57 -4.72 -6.70 1.68
N GLN A 58 -6.05 -6.81 1.79
CA GLN A 58 -6.72 -8.12 1.75
C GLN A 58 -6.59 -8.80 0.39
N LYS A 59 -6.83 -8.03 -0.69
CA LYS A 59 -6.83 -8.56 -2.04
C LYS A 59 -5.45 -9.06 -2.46
N LEU A 60 -4.41 -8.33 -2.09
CA LEU A 60 -3.02 -8.71 -2.35
C LEU A 60 -2.48 -9.68 -1.31
N SER A 61 -3.23 -9.95 -0.23
CA SER A 61 -2.72 -10.65 0.94
C SER A 61 -1.37 -10.05 1.33
N CYS A 62 -1.38 -8.78 1.73
CA CYS A 62 -0.18 -8.10 2.18
C CYS A 62 -0.47 -7.12 3.31
N CYS A 63 0.54 -6.78 4.10
CA CYS A 63 0.40 -5.82 5.20
C CYS A 63 1.47 -4.74 5.16
N GLY A 64 1.06 -3.48 5.21
CA GLY A 64 1.99 -2.35 5.16
C GLY A 64 2.78 -2.29 3.85
N PHE A 65 3.63 -1.29 3.72
CA PHE A 65 4.50 -1.23 2.54
C PHE A 65 5.77 -2.04 2.79
N TRP A 66 6.35 -1.92 3.98
CA TRP A 66 7.68 -2.49 4.27
C TRP A 66 7.77 -3.23 5.60
N ASP A 67 7.10 -2.72 6.63
CA ASP A 67 7.08 -3.35 7.95
C ASP A 67 5.80 -2.97 8.69
N ASN A 68 5.45 -3.78 9.69
CA ASN A 68 4.33 -3.55 10.60
C ASN A 68 4.48 -2.24 11.39
N GLN A 69 5.70 -1.67 11.41
CA GLN A 69 5.97 -0.35 11.98
C GLN A 69 5.29 0.79 11.23
N ASP A 70 4.85 0.58 9.99
CA ASP A 70 4.07 1.55 9.21
C ASP A 70 2.78 1.97 9.95
N PHE A 71 2.24 1.09 10.80
CA PHE A 71 1.01 1.32 11.56
C PHE A 71 1.23 1.61 13.06
N ARG A 72 2.46 1.51 13.58
CA ARG A 72 2.75 1.69 15.02
C ARG A 72 2.28 3.03 15.58
N LEU A 73 2.24 4.06 14.73
CA LEU A 73 1.94 5.43 15.11
C LEU A 73 0.62 5.94 14.49
N ALA A 74 -0.08 5.09 13.73
CA ALA A 74 -1.39 5.38 13.17
C ALA A 74 -2.47 4.85 14.11
N PRO A 75 -3.49 5.64 14.51
CA PRO A 75 -4.66 5.10 15.20
C PRO A 75 -5.56 4.36 14.20
N PRO A 76 -6.18 3.20 14.51
CA PRO A 76 -6.18 2.47 15.79
C PRO A 76 -4.96 1.55 16.03
N GLY A 77 -4.03 1.49 15.08
CA GLY A 77 -2.88 0.61 15.08
C GLY A 77 -2.86 -0.25 13.83
N LEU A 78 -2.36 -1.48 13.95
CA LEU A 78 -2.31 -2.43 12.85
C LEU A 78 -3.74 -2.74 12.33
N PRO A 79 -3.95 -2.69 11.00
CA PRO A 79 -5.22 -3.07 10.38
C PRO A 79 -5.65 -4.50 10.71
N TRP A 80 -6.95 -4.76 10.77
CA TRP A 80 -7.45 -6.14 10.80
C TRP A 80 -7.17 -6.88 9.49
N SER A 81 -7.08 -6.17 8.36
CA SER A 81 -6.65 -6.70 7.05
C SER A 81 -5.23 -7.29 7.08
N CYS A 82 -4.41 -6.90 8.06
CA CYS A 82 -3.05 -7.39 8.24
C CYS A 82 -2.94 -8.69 9.07
N CYS A 83 -4.02 -9.10 9.75
CA CYS A 83 -4.00 -10.28 10.62
C CYS A 83 -4.31 -11.55 9.83
N LYS A 84 -3.46 -12.58 9.96
CA LYS A 84 -3.74 -13.92 9.43
C LYS A 84 -4.54 -14.70 10.48
N ASP A 85 -5.76 -15.10 10.14
CA ASP A 85 -6.62 -16.01 10.92
C ASP A 85 -6.83 -15.67 12.41
N ASN A 86 -7.67 -14.67 12.72
CA ASN A 86 -8.25 -14.41 14.06
C ASN A 86 -7.27 -14.33 15.25
N ASP A 87 -5.96 -14.36 15.00
CA ASP A 87 -4.92 -14.26 16.00
C ASP A 87 -4.79 -12.79 16.41
N THR A 88 -5.02 -12.56 17.70
CA THR A 88 -4.70 -11.30 18.36
C THR A 88 -3.22 -10.98 18.16
N TYR A 89 -2.97 -9.77 17.65
CA TYR A 89 -1.68 -9.08 17.53
C TYR A 89 -0.56 -9.67 18.42
N ASP A 90 0.35 -10.44 17.81
CA ASP A 90 1.61 -10.82 18.45
C ASP A 90 2.77 -10.12 17.75
N SER A 91 3.21 -9.00 18.34
CA SER A 91 4.36 -8.22 17.89
C SER A 91 5.68 -9.01 17.86
N THR A 92 5.69 -10.26 18.35
CA THR A 92 6.85 -11.13 18.49
C THR A 92 6.86 -12.32 17.54
N ARG A 93 5.74 -12.60 16.84
CA ARG A 93 5.66 -13.67 15.84
C ARG A 93 5.46 -13.06 14.47
N HIS A 94 6.40 -13.36 13.58
CA HIS A 94 6.34 -13.13 12.14
C HIS A 94 5.18 -13.91 11.46
N ASN A 95 3.95 -13.75 11.96
CA ASN A 95 2.72 -14.31 11.37
C ASN A 95 1.95 -13.24 10.57
N THR A 96 2.59 -12.11 10.26
CA THR A 96 2.04 -11.14 9.33
C THR A 96 2.15 -11.64 7.90
N ILE A 97 1.10 -11.34 7.14
CA ILE A 97 1.05 -11.53 5.70
C ILE A 97 2.21 -10.73 5.08
N GLU A 98 2.76 -11.16 3.93
CA GLU A 98 3.93 -10.55 3.31
C GLU A 98 3.75 -9.04 3.07
N PHE A 99 4.85 -8.27 3.00
CA PHE A 99 4.75 -6.83 2.80
C PHE A 99 4.28 -6.50 1.37
N CYS A 100 3.51 -5.41 1.21
CA CYS A 100 2.96 -5.07 -0.10
C CYS A 100 4.02 -4.62 -1.11
N SER A 101 5.20 -4.22 -0.63
CA SER A 101 6.36 -3.96 -1.46
C SER A 101 7.36 -5.11 -1.29
N LYS A 102 7.24 -6.13 -2.15
CA LYS A 102 8.28 -7.15 -2.27
C LYS A 102 9.41 -6.60 -3.13
N GLU A 103 10.64 -6.65 -2.61
CA GLU A 103 11.84 -6.68 -3.44
C GLU A 103 11.93 -8.09 -4.05
N ASP A 104 11.89 -8.20 -5.39
CA ASP A 104 12.38 -9.36 -6.14
C ASP A 104 13.90 -9.24 -6.36
#